data_AF-A0A1M6M1E4-F1
#
_entry.id   AF-A0A1M6M1E4-F1
#
_cell.length_a   1.000
_cell.length_b   1.000
_cell.length_c   1.000
_cell.angle_alpha   90.00
_cell.angle_beta   90.00
_cell.angle_gamma   90.00
#
_symmetry.space_group_name_H-M   'P 1'
#
loop_
_entity.id
_entity.type
_entity.pdbx_description
1 polymer ?
#
loop_
_entity_poly.entity_id
_entity_poly.type
_entity_poly.pdbx_seq_one_letter_code
_entity_poly.pdbx_strand_id
1 'polypeptide(L)'
;MSAAAGLDFAGLDLASIPDRIQTEVQRAIQRSIKGVEYFSSSGPSLGSTPKDILSVRGTMNLYHYRPMSDEIYRVPILIVMATTNRGYILDLVPGQSFIEFLLKRGYDVYMLDWSAPKPEEKRLAMEDYVLDFIPDCVRKVQADSGETDVTVIGYCFGGVLSLLYGSIFSDGPMKNLICFTTPIDFREMKLFQNFSDRRYFDVDHLVDSVGNVPPEMILSSFEMLRPASRAAGQVQLWENIWNDEFVKSYRMFDRWATDTLPLAGEYFRNITKDLMWDNKLYNGAMSVGGRAADISQIKVPILHAVAEHDHIVPYEAARHLIPKVGSADKEEVMLKGGHVSLVAGANAIKRLWPKLDSWLAGRST
;
A
#
# COMPACT_ATOMS: atom_id res chain seq x y z
N MET A 1 4.03 -20.42 -41.78
CA MET A 1 5.46 -20.14 -42.03
C MET A 1 5.69 -18.67 -41.77
N SER A 2 6.25 -18.32 -40.61
CA SER A 2 6.69 -16.95 -40.30
C SER A 2 8.16 -17.04 -39.92
N ALA A 3 9.00 -16.39 -40.71
CA ALA A 3 10.44 -16.44 -40.58
C ALA A 3 10.87 -15.70 -39.32
N ALA A 4 11.51 -16.41 -38.39
CA ALA A 4 12.29 -15.79 -37.32
C ALA A 4 13.53 -15.17 -37.98
N ALA A 5 13.59 -13.84 -38.02
CA ALA A 5 14.80 -13.12 -38.37
C ALA A 5 15.80 -13.27 -37.21
N GLY A 6 16.65 -14.28 -37.29
CA GLY A 6 17.83 -14.38 -36.43
C GLY A 6 18.77 -13.23 -36.74
N LEU A 7 19.04 -12.39 -35.74
CA LEU A 7 20.11 -11.41 -35.83
C LEU A 7 21.44 -12.16 -35.80
N ASP A 8 22.12 -12.19 -36.94
CA ASP A 8 23.45 -12.78 -37.08
C ASP A 8 24.51 -11.79 -36.58
N PHE A 9 25.13 -12.09 -35.44
CA PHE A 9 26.21 -11.33 -34.85
C PHE A 9 27.60 -11.95 -35.11
N ALA A 10 27.72 -12.91 -36.04
CA ALA A 10 28.94 -13.71 -36.25
C ALA A 10 30.15 -12.94 -36.82
N GLY A 11 30.05 -11.62 -37.05
CA GLY A 11 31.11 -10.80 -37.64
C GLY A 11 31.80 -9.78 -36.72
N LEU A 12 31.42 -9.68 -35.44
CA LEU A 12 32.02 -8.70 -34.52
C LEU A 12 33.19 -9.33 -33.76
N ASP A 13 34.43 -8.99 -34.15
CA ASP A 13 35.62 -9.32 -33.37
C ASP A 13 35.68 -8.45 -32.10
N LEU A 14 34.96 -8.90 -31.08
CA LEU A 14 34.83 -8.22 -29.80
C LEU A 14 36.20 -7.97 -29.17
N ALA A 15 37.19 -8.86 -29.36
CA ALA A 15 38.50 -8.77 -28.71
C ALA A 15 39.36 -7.56 -29.13
N SER A 16 39.03 -6.90 -30.24
CA SER A 16 39.75 -5.73 -30.77
C SER A 16 39.22 -4.37 -30.26
N ILE A 17 38.13 -4.40 -29.48
CA ILE A 17 37.39 -3.23 -29.04
C ILE A 17 37.73 -2.92 -27.57
N PRO A 18 37.91 -1.65 -27.16
CA PRO A 18 38.12 -1.30 -25.75
C PRO A 18 37.02 -1.89 -24.86
N ASP A 19 37.36 -2.48 -23.71
CA ASP A 19 36.44 -3.25 -22.83
C ASP A 19 35.10 -2.56 -22.55
N ARG A 20 35.09 -1.23 -22.46
CA ARG A 20 33.86 -0.43 -22.29
C ARG A 20 32.91 -0.55 -23.47
N ILE A 21 33.41 -0.54 -24.70
CA ILE A 21 32.60 -0.65 -25.92
C ILE A 21 32.15 -2.12 -26.12
N GLN A 22 32.99 -3.11 -25.79
CA GLN A 22 32.54 -4.52 -25.76
C GLN A 22 31.37 -4.73 -24.79
N THR A 23 31.47 -4.16 -23.58
CA THR A 23 30.42 -4.25 -22.56
C THR A 23 29.11 -3.62 -23.05
N GLU A 24 29.18 -2.47 -23.71
CA GLU A 24 27.98 -1.80 -24.27
C GLU A 24 27.39 -2.55 -25.47
N VAL A 25 28.21 -3.14 -26.35
CA VAL A 25 27.74 -4.00 -27.45
C VAL A 25 27.05 -5.25 -26.90
N GLN A 26 27.65 -5.92 -25.89
CA GLN A 26 27.01 -7.06 -25.22
C GLN A 26 25.69 -6.67 -24.55
N ARG A 27 25.63 -5.52 -23.88
CA ARG A 27 24.38 -4.97 -23.32
C ARG A 27 23.35 -4.72 -24.43
N ALA A 28 23.72 -4.13 -25.55
CA ALA A 28 22.79 -3.86 -26.66
C ALA A 28 22.20 -5.16 -27.26
N ILE A 29 23.02 -6.19 -27.45
CA ILE A 29 22.57 -7.52 -27.89
C ILE A 29 21.62 -8.14 -26.87
N GLN A 30 22.00 -8.14 -25.59
CA GLN A 30 21.15 -8.63 -24.50
C GLN A 30 19.84 -7.84 -24.40
N ARG A 31 19.85 -6.51 -24.58
CA ARG A 31 18.65 -5.68 -24.61
C ARG A 31 17.69 -6.10 -25.73
N SER A 32 18.22 -6.45 -26.89
CA SER A 32 17.42 -6.89 -28.03
C SER A 32 16.77 -8.26 -27.76
N ILE A 33 17.54 -9.22 -27.25
CA ILE A 33 17.05 -10.57 -26.92
C ILE A 33 16.03 -10.52 -25.78
N LYS A 34 16.41 -9.91 -24.65
CA LYS A 34 15.55 -9.76 -23.46
C LYS A 34 14.36 -8.85 -23.72
N GLY A 35 14.47 -7.89 -24.64
CA GLY A 35 13.34 -7.10 -25.11
C GLY A 35 12.26 -7.95 -25.77
N VAL A 36 12.63 -8.86 -26.67
CA VAL A 36 11.68 -9.80 -27.28
C VAL A 36 11.07 -10.73 -26.23
N GLU A 37 11.90 -11.30 -25.34
CA GLU A 37 11.43 -12.16 -24.24
C GLU A 37 10.47 -11.42 -23.30
N TYR A 38 10.72 -10.15 -23.03
CA TYR A 38 9.84 -9.30 -22.23
C TYR A 38 8.46 -9.21 -22.89
N PHE A 39 8.36 -8.83 -24.17
CA PHE A 39 7.05 -8.71 -24.81
C PHE A 39 6.32 -10.05 -24.98
N SER A 40 7.02 -11.19 -24.95
CA SER A 40 6.41 -12.52 -25.11
C SER A 40 6.05 -13.25 -23.80
N SER A 41 6.54 -12.79 -22.64
CA SER A 41 6.39 -13.50 -21.35
C SER A 41 5.32 -12.90 -20.45
N SER A 42 4.60 -13.74 -19.72
CA SER A 42 3.71 -13.31 -18.63
C SER A 42 4.53 -12.82 -17.43
N GLY A 43 4.01 -11.82 -16.71
CA GLY A 43 4.61 -11.35 -15.45
C GLY A 43 4.58 -12.43 -14.36
N PRO A 44 5.39 -12.27 -13.29
CA PRO A 44 5.40 -13.22 -12.18
C PRO A 44 4.01 -13.33 -11.51
N SER A 45 3.75 -14.49 -10.90
CA SER A 45 2.59 -14.67 -10.01
C SER A 45 2.81 -13.83 -8.75
N LEU A 46 1.86 -12.93 -8.48
CA LEU A 46 1.84 -12.06 -7.29
C LEU A 46 0.77 -12.56 -6.31
N GLY A 47 0.90 -12.23 -5.03
CA GLY A 47 -0.13 -12.53 -4.03
C GLY A 47 -0.31 -14.02 -3.76
N SER A 48 0.75 -14.81 -3.95
CA SER A 48 0.70 -16.28 -4.00
C SER A 48 0.97 -16.97 -2.66
N THR A 49 1.15 -16.20 -1.57
CA THR A 49 1.26 -16.80 -0.24
C THR A 49 -0.06 -17.51 0.10
N PRO A 50 -0.04 -18.79 0.52
CA PRO A 50 -1.25 -19.55 0.80
C PRO A 50 -2.16 -18.86 1.80
N LYS A 51 -3.43 -18.71 1.44
CA LYS A 51 -4.44 -18.04 2.25
C LYS A 51 -5.83 -18.58 1.97
N ASP A 52 -6.69 -18.43 2.95
CA ASP A 52 -8.11 -18.77 2.91
C ASP A 52 -8.96 -17.50 2.95
N ILE A 53 -10.11 -17.53 2.29
CA ILE A 53 -11.05 -16.41 2.28
C ILE A 53 -11.98 -16.57 3.48
N LEU A 54 -11.78 -15.77 4.51
CA LEU A 54 -12.58 -15.84 5.73
C LEU A 54 -13.93 -15.13 5.55
N SER A 55 -13.95 -14.02 4.80
CA SER A 55 -15.20 -13.32 4.48
C SER A 55 -15.11 -12.47 3.22
N VAL A 56 -16.22 -12.38 2.50
CA VAL A 56 -16.43 -11.44 1.39
C VAL A 56 -17.76 -10.75 1.61
N ARG A 57 -17.76 -9.41 1.63
CA ARG A 57 -18.98 -8.60 1.74
C ARG A 57 -18.85 -7.36 0.87
N GLY A 58 -19.44 -7.42 -0.31
CA GLY A 58 -19.34 -6.31 -1.26
C GLY A 58 -17.89 -6.05 -1.67
N THR A 59 -17.42 -4.81 -1.50
CA THR A 59 -16.01 -4.42 -1.70
C THR A 59 -15.03 -5.05 -0.69
N MET A 60 -15.49 -5.41 0.52
CA MET A 60 -14.65 -5.92 1.62
C MET A 60 -14.25 -7.39 1.40
N ASN A 61 -12.96 -7.68 1.49
CA ASN A 61 -12.41 -9.03 1.47
C ASN A 61 -11.48 -9.25 2.68
N LEU A 62 -11.78 -10.27 3.48
CA LEU A 62 -10.94 -10.66 4.61
C LEU A 62 -10.27 -12.01 4.32
N TYR A 63 -8.95 -12.00 4.32
CA TYR A 63 -8.12 -13.19 4.14
C TYR A 63 -7.43 -13.58 5.44
N HIS A 64 -7.31 -14.88 5.67
CA HIS A 64 -6.43 -15.46 6.68
C HIS A 64 -5.29 -16.21 5.99
N TYR A 65 -4.05 -15.86 6.29
CA TYR A 65 -2.90 -16.51 5.68
C TYR A 65 -2.49 -17.75 6.47
N ARG A 66 -2.13 -18.82 5.77
CA ARG A 66 -1.77 -20.08 6.43
C ARG A 66 -0.43 -19.93 7.14
N PRO A 67 -0.35 -20.29 8.45
CA PRO A 67 0.90 -20.22 9.20
C PRO A 67 2.05 -20.97 8.53
N MET A 68 3.27 -20.45 8.70
CA MET A 68 4.51 -21.05 8.20
C MET A 68 5.52 -21.35 9.32
N SER A 69 5.04 -21.39 10.56
CA SER A 69 5.79 -21.69 11.77
C SER A 69 4.96 -22.60 12.66
N ASP A 70 5.61 -23.54 13.35
CA ASP A 70 4.94 -24.44 14.30
C ASP A 70 4.52 -23.72 15.58
N GLU A 71 5.30 -22.71 15.98
CA GLU A 71 4.99 -21.81 17.09
C GLU A 71 4.59 -20.45 16.55
N ILE A 72 3.42 -19.95 16.99
CA ILE A 72 2.90 -18.64 16.61
C ILE A 72 2.68 -17.76 17.83
N TYR A 73 2.86 -16.46 17.65
CA TYR A 73 2.50 -15.43 18.61
C TYR A 73 0.99 -15.43 18.85
N ARG A 74 0.61 -15.13 20.09
CA ARG A 74 -0.77 -15.13 20.53
C ARG A 74 -1.57 -14.05 19.83
N VAL A 75 -1.09 -12.81 19.80
CA VAL A 75 -1.89 -11.68 19.28
C VAL A 75 -1.89 -11.69 17.74
N PRO A 76 -3.03 -11.92 17.07
CA PRO A 76 -3.11 -11.88 15.61
C PRO A 76 -2.90 -10.48 15.05
N ILE A 77 -2.44 -10.40 13.81
CA ILE A 77 -2.23 -9.18 13.05
C ILE A 77 -3.34 -9.03 12.01
N LEU A 78 -4.10 -7.94 12.07
CA LEU A 78 -4.99 -7.50 11.01
C LEU A 78 -4.34 -6.36 10.21
N ILE A 79 -4.04 -6.61 8.94
CA ILE A 79 -3.55 -5.60 8.02
C ILE A 79 -4.74 -4.95 7.31
N VAL A 80 -4.88 -3.64 7.43
CA VAL A 80 -5.89 -2.82 6.76
C VAL A 80 -5.25 -2.11 5.57
N MET A 81 -5.60 -2.55 4.36
CA MET A 81 -5.06 -1.98 3.12
C MET A 81 -5.71 -0.65 2.76
N ALA A 82 -5.01 0.15 1.96
CA ALA A 82 -5.59 1.33 1.32
C ALA A 82 -6.67 0.91 0.31
N THR A 83 -7.71 1.73 0.17
CA THR A 83 -8.88 1.43 -0.70
C THR A 83 -8.62 1.66 -2.19
N THR A 84 -7.45 2.20 -2.57
CA THR A 84 -7.13 2.56 -3.96
C THR A 84 -6.38 1.50 -4.74
N ASN A 85 -5.76 0.52 -4.07
CA ASN A 85 -4.92 -0.49 -4.72
C ASN A 85 -5.00 -1.83 -3.99
N ARG A 86 -4.70 -2.90 -4.70
CA ARG A 86 -4.78 -4.27 -4.16
C ARG A 86 -3.70 -4.56 -3.11
N GLY A 87 -4.05 -5.42 -2.16
CA GLY A 87 -3.23 -5.81 -1.02
C GLY A 87 -1.94 -6.56 -1.36
N TYR A 88 -1.84 -7.14 -2.56
CA TYR A 88 -0.67 -7.94 -2.96
C TYR A 88 0.65 -7.15 -3.06
N ILE A 89 0.66 -5.83 -2.87
CA ILE A 89 1.91 -5.08 -2.67
C ILE A 89 2.68 -5.52 -1.43
N LEU A 90 1.99 -6.03 -0.42
CA LEU A 90 2.61 -6.63 0.76
C LEU A 90 2.89 -8.13 0.57
N ASP A 91 2.43 -8.71 -0.53
CA ASP A 91 2.57 -10.13 -0.84
C ASP A 91 3.02 -10.33 -2.29
N LEU A 92 4.19 -9.80 -2.66
CA LEU A 92 4.67 -9.82 -4.04
C LEU A 92 5.06 -11.23 -4.50
N VAL A 93 6.36 -11.53 -4.51
CA VAL A 93 6.91 -12.85 -4.88
C VAL A 93 7.60 -13.47 -3.67
N PRO A 94 7.82 -14.80 -3.65
CA PRO A 94 8.58 -15.45 -2.60
C PRO A 94 9.94 -14.77 -2.36
N GLY A 95 10.26 -14.52 -1.09
CA GLY A 95 11.44 -13.75 -0.65
C GLY A 95 11.30 -12.23 -0.72
N GLN A 96 10.23 -11.71 -1.33
CA GLN A 96 9.85 -10.30 -1.35
C GLN A 96 8.41 -10.07 -0.88
N SER A 97 7.82 -11.05 -0.18
CA SER A 97 6.52 -10.93 0.46
C SER A 97 6.70 -10.58 1.94
N PHE A 98 6.14 -9.43 2.33
CA PHE A 98 6.09 -9.00 3.72
C PHE A 98 5.20 -9.94 4.53
N ILE A 99 4.12 -10.44 3.93
CA ILE A 99 3.25 -11.45 4.55
C ILE A 99 4.02 -12.74 4.82
N GLU A 100 4.71 -13.27 3.81
CA GLU A 100 5.56 -14.47 3.98
C GLU A 100 6.60 -14.27 5.08
N PHE A 101 7.21 -13.08 5.17
CA PHE A 101 8.14 -12.75 6.23
C PHE A 101 7.49 -12.84 7.62
N LEU A 102 6.31 -12.26 7.82
CA LEU A 102 5.61 -12.31 9.10
C LEU A 102 5.21 -13.75 9.48
N LEU A 103 4.67 -14.52 8.54
CA LEU A 103 4.27 -15.91 8.78
C LEU A 103 5.46 -16.79 9.21
N LYS A 104 6.62 -16.60 8.57
CA LYS A 104 7.86 -17.31 8.94
C LYS A 104 8.43 -16.88 10.30
N ARG A 105 8.05 -15.70 10.79
CA ARG A 105 8.40 -15.20 12.13
C ARG A 105 7.41 -15.66 13.21
N GLY A 106 6.38 -16.41 12.83
CA GLY A 106 5.38 -16.93 13.76
C GLY A 106 4.23 -15.95 14.02
N TYR A 107 4.01 -14.92 13.21
CA TYR A 107 2.80 -14.11 13.38
C TYR A 107 1.60 -14.78 12.70
N ASP A 108 0.43 -14.70 13.34
CA ASP A 108 -0.85 -15.04 12.72
C ASP A 108 -1.38 -13.83 11.95
N VAL A 109 -1.56 -13.94 10.63
CA VAL A 109 -1.72 -12.78 9.73
C VAL A 109 -3.03 -12.84 8.96
N TYR A 110 -3.79 -11.75 9.09
CA TYR A 110 -5.02 -11.47 8.37
C TYR A 110 -4.86 -10.20 7.54
N MET A 111 -5.56 -10.13 6.41
CA MET A 111 -5.59 -8.95 5.56
C MET A 111 -7.01 -8.58 5.19
N LEU A 112 -7.39 -7.36 5.54
CA LEU A 112 -8.53 -6.66 4.98
C LEU A 112 -8.07 -5.93 3.71
N ASP A 113 -8.42 -6.52 2.56
CA ASP A 113 -8.20 -5.98 1.23
C ASP A 113 -9.54 -5.59 0.58
N TRP A 114 -9.45 -4.83 -0.50
CA TRP A 114 -10.61 -4.25 -1.17
C TRP A 114 -10.73 -4.76 -2.62
N SER A 115 -11.96 -4.92 -3.06
CA SER A 115 -12.33 -5.08 -4.46
C SER A 115 -13.03 -3.83 -4.96
N ALA A 116 -13.16 -3.69 -6.29
CA ALA A 116 -13.90 -2.56 -6.85
C ALA A 116 -15.34 -2.52 -6.30
N PRO A 117 -15.81 -1.37 -5.76
CA PRO A 117 -17.19 -1.23 -5.35
C PRO A 117 -18.13 -1.43 -6.55
N LYS A 118 -19.21 -2.16 -6.33
CA LYS A 118 -20.29 -2.34 -7.30
C LYS A 118 -21.06 -1.02 -7.49
N PRO A 119 -21.82 -0.85 -8.59
CA PRO A 119 -22.64 0.36 -8.79
C PRO A 119 -23.63 0.66 -7.66
N GLU A 120 -24.14 -0.40 -7.00
CA GLU A 120 -25.04 -0.33 -5.84
C GLU A 120 -24.32 0.17 -4.56
N GLU A 121 -23.00 0.03 -4.49
CA GLU A 121 -22.15 0.43 -3.36
C GLU A 121 -21.68 1.88 -3.43
N LYS A 122 -22.17 2.68 -4.40
CA LYS A 122 -21.80 4.11 -4.54
C LYS A 122 -22.10 4.98 -3.32
N ARG A 123 -22.99 4.50 -2.45
CA ARG A 123 -23.38 5.18 -1.21
C ARG A 123 -22.53 4.79 -0.01
N LEU A 124 -21.58 3.86 -0.16
CA LEU A 124 -20.64 3.57 0.92
C LEU A 124 -19.89 4.86 1.26
N ALA A 125 -19.92 5.21 2.55
CA ALA A 125 -19.35 6.40 3.16
C ALA A 125 -18.26 6.02 4.15
N MET A 126 -17.53 7.00 4.71
CA MET A 126 -16.44 6.76 5.67
C MET A 126 -16.86 5.88 6.86
N GLU A 127 -18.12 6.02 7.30
CA GLU A 127 -18.69 5.22 8.38
C GLU A 127 -18.86 3.74 8.07
N ASP A 128 -19.14 3.34 6.84
CA ASP A 128 -19.23 1.92 6.49
C ASP A 128 -17.88 1.21 6.66
N TYR A 129 -16.79 1.89 6.31
CA TYR A 129 -15.44 1.35 6.48
C TYR A 129 -15.02 1.28 7.96
N VAL A 130 -15.26 2.36 8.72
CA VAL A 130 -14.74 2.52 10.08
C VAL A 130 -15.64 1.91 11.16
N LEU A 131 -16.97 2.01 11.00
CA LEU A 131 -17.95 1.57 12.01
C LEU A 131 -18.55 0.19 11.71
N ASP A 132 -18.46 -0.30 10.47
CA ASP A 132 -18.96 -1.62 10.09
C ASP A 132 -17.84 -2.57 9.65
N PHE A 133 -17.17 -2.33 8.53
CA PHE A 133 -16.21 -3.27 7.93
C PHE A 133 -15.04 -3.61 8.87
N ILE A 134 -14.32 -2.63 9.41
CA ILE A 134 -13.18 -2.91 10.30
C ILE A 134 -13.64 -3.63 11.58
N PRO A 135 -14.66 -3.17 12.34
CA PRO A 135 -15.15 -3.90 13.50
C PRO A 135 -15.64 -5.31 13.19
N ASP A 136 -16.25 -5.53 12.03
CA ASP A 136 -16.67 -6.86 11.56
C ASP A 136 -15.47 -7.77 11.26
N CYS A 137 -14.45 -7.27 10.59
CA CYS A 137 -13.20 -8.00 10.38
C CYS A 137 -12.52 -8.35 11.69
N VAL A 138 -12.45 -7.41 12.63
CA VAL A 138 -11.88 -7.63 13.97
C VAL A 138 -12.62 -8.75 14.69
N ARG A 139 -13.96 -8.74 14.72
CA ARG A 139 -14.74 -9.83 15.33
C ARG A 139 -14.49 -11.19 14.66
N LYS A 140 -14.34 -11.21 13.34
CA LYS A 140 -14.02 -12.44 12.60
C LYS A 140 -12.63 -12.96 12.90
N VAL A 141 -11.63 -12.07 12.99
CA VAL A 141 -10.28 -12.41 13.42
C VAL A 141 -10.31 -13.01 14.82
N GLN A 142 -11.01 -12.38 15.78
CA GLN A 142 -11.13 -12.90 17.15
C GLN A 142 -11.81 -14.27 17.20
N ALA A 143 -12.85 -14.49 16.38
CA ALA A 143 -13.55 -15.76 16.33
C ALA A 143 -12.71 -16.88 15.70
N ASP A 144 -11.88 -16.55 14.71
CA ASP A 144 -11.02 -17.49 13.99
C ASP A 144 -9.76 -17.85 14.79
N SER A 145 -9.09 -16.84 15.36
CA SER A 145 -7.88 -17.04 16.18
C SER A 145 -8.16 -17.52 17.60
N GLY A 146 -9.37 -17.26 18.12
CA GLY A 146 -9.72 -17.48 19.52
C GLY A 146 -9.20 -16.39 20.48
N GLU A 147 -8.58 -15.34 19.95
CA GLU A 147 -7.93 -14.29 20.74
C GLU A 147 -8.76 -13.01 20.82
N THR A 148 -8.64 -12.32 21.94
CA THR A 148 -9.38 -11.07 22.17
C THR A 148 -8.65 -9.84 21.66
N ASP A 149 -7.34 -9.78 21.83
CA ASP A 149 -6.50 -8.66 21.41
C ASP A 149 -6.16 -8.78 19.91
N VAL A 150 -6.15 -7.66 19.17
CA VAL A 150 -5.74 -7.64 17.76
C VAL A 150 -4.73 -6.53 17.52
N THR A 151 -3.59 -6.86 16.90
CA THR A 151 -2.64 -5.87 16.37
C THR A 151 -3.14 -5.37 15.02
N VAL A 152 -3.19 -4.06 14.81
CA VAL A 152 -3.64 -3.47 13.55
C VAL A 152 -2.47 -2.82 12.82
N ILE A 153 -2.26 -3.19 11.56
CA ILE A 153 -1.31 -2.54 10.66
C ILE A 153 -2.09 -1.82 9.56
N GLY A 154 -2.01 -0.50 9.49
CA GLY A 154 -2.62 0.29 8.42
C GLY A 154 -1.59 0.74 7.39
N TYR A 155 -1.88 0.49 6.11
CA TYR A 155 -1.04 0.95 4.99
C TYR A 155 -1.66 2.15 4.28
N CYS A 156 -0.93 3.27 4.21
CA CYS A 156 -1.37 4.51 3.57
C CYS A 156 -2.74 4.96 4.10
N PHE A 157 -3.78 5.01 3.25
CA PHE A 157 -5.13 5.38 3.68
C PHE A 157 -5.76 4.33 4.62
N GLY A 158 -5.34 3.06 4.55
CA GLY A 158 -5.69 2.05 5.56
C GLY A 158 -5.19 2.41 6.96
N GLY A 159 -4.10 3.18 7.05
CA GLY A 159 -3.63 3.81 8.29
C GLY A 159 -4.60 4.88 8.80
N VAL A 160 -5.15 5.72 7.92
CA VAL A 160 -6.18 6.71 8.28
C VAL A 160 -7.42 6.00 8.83
N LEU A 161 -7.91 4.97 8.13
CA LEU A 161 -9.04 4.17 8.59
C LEU A 161 -8.77 3.52 9.96
N SER A 162 -7.56 3.00 10.17
CA SER A 162 -7.14 2.39 11.43
C SER A 162 -7.06 3.42 12.57
N LEU A 163 -6.64 4.66 12.30
CA LEU A 163 -6.66 5.75 13.28
C LEU A 163 -8.07 6.15 13.66
N LEU A 164 -8.98 6.28 12.68
CA LEU A 164 -10.38 6.58 12.94
C LEU A 164 -11.01 5.46 13.78
N TYR A 165 -10.83 4.21 13.39
CA TYR A 165 -11.28 3.04 14.15
C TYR A 165 -10.72 3.06 15.58
N GLY A 166 -9.40 3.18 15.74
CA GLY A 166 -8.74 3.15 17.03
C GLY A 166 -9.12 4.31 17.96
N SER A 167 -9.45 5.47 17.40
CA SER A 167 -9.93 6.62 18.18
C SER A 167 -11.37 6.44 18.68
N ILE A 168 -12.20 5.76 17.89
CA ILE A 168 -13.63 5.57 18.17
C ILE A 168 -13.87 4.35 19.08
N PHE A 169 -13.06 3.31 18.92
CA PHE A 169 -13.08 2.08 19.71
C PHE A 169 -11.84 2.00 20.61
N SER A 170 -11.56 3.09 21.33
CA SER A 170 -10.35 3.26 22.15
C SER A 170 -10.23 2.26 23.31
N ASP A 171 -11.34 1.69 23.75
CA ASP A 171 -11.40 0.70 24.84
C ASP A 171 -11.03 -0.72 24.38
N GLY A 172 -10.62 -0.88 23.12
CA GLY A 172 -10.22 -2.16 22.53
C GLY A 172 -11.19 -2.61 21.43
N PRO A 173 -10.91 -3.75 20.77
CA PRO A 173 -9.85 -4.74 21.08
C PRO A 173 -8.48 -4.48 20.45
N MET A 174 -8.24 -3.29 19.87
CA MET A 174 -6.94 -2.99 19.29
C MET A 174 -5.85 -3.01 20.39
N LYS A 175 -4.82 -3.81 20.19
CA LYS A 175 -3.72 -3.99 21.16
C LYS A 175 -2.49 -3.16 20.82
N ASN A 176 -2.17 -3.09 19.53
CA ASN A 176 -1.05 -2.35 18.97
C ASN A 176 -1.49 -1.72 17.66
N LEU A 177 -0.94 -0.54 17.32
CA LEU A 177 -1.19 0.12 16.05
C LEU A 177 0.12 0.37 15.31
N ILE A 178 0.20 -0.03 14.05
CA ILE A 178 1.31 0.29 13.16
C ILE A 178 0.77 1.05 11.97
N CYS A 179 1.37 2.20 11.66
CA CYS A 179 0.99 3.05 10.56
C CYS A 179 2.15 3.15 9.57
N PHE A 180 1.94 2.74 8.32
CA PHE A 180 2.89 2.93 7.23
C PHE A 180 2.43 4.09 6.36
N THR A 181 3.31 5.09 6.16
CA THR A 181 3.09 6.24 5.27
C THR A 181 1.70 6.88 5.43
N THR A 182 1.29 7.12 6.67
CA THR A 182 -0.09 7.55 6.98
C THR A 182 -0.18 9.06 7.12
N PRO A 183 -0.92 9.78 6.26
CA PRO A 183 -1.11 11.21 6.39
C PRO A 183 -2.10 11.50 7.53
N ILE A 184 -1.83 12.56 8.29
CA ILE A 184 -2.83 13.16 9.17
C ILE A 184 -3.04 14.65 8.94
N ASP A 185 -2.08 15.34 8.30
CA ASP A 185 -2.19 16.73 7.86
C ASP A 185 -2.27 16.80 6.32
N PHE A 186 -3.49 16.85 5.81
CA PHE A 186 -3.75 16.81 4.38
C PHE A 186 -3.42 18.12 3.67
N ARG A 187 -3.17 19.21 4.40
CA ARG A 187 -2.69 20.49 3.81
C ARG A 187 -1.30 20.35 3.20
N GLU A 188 -0.48 19.45 3.74
CA GLU A 188 0.87 19.18 3.25
C GLU A 188 0.89 18.25 2.03
N MET A 189 -0.27 17.67 1.66
CA MET A 189 -0.46 16.95 0.40
C MET A 189 -0.72 17.94 -0.76
N LYS A 190 0.21 18.87 -0.96
CA LYS A 190 0.05 20.10 -1.77
C LYS A 190 -0.48 19.89 -3.18
N LEU A 191 -0.02 18.85 -3.88
CA LEU A 191 -0.48 18.57 -5.25
C LEU A 191 -1.92 18.06 -5.26
N PHE A 192 -2.29 17.17 -4.33
CA PHE A 192 -3.69 16.76 -4.15
C PHE A 192 -4.58 17.94 -3.74
N GLN A 193 -4.10 18.83 -2.87
CA GLN A 193 -4.81 20.06 -2.50
C GLN A 193 -5.05 20.96 -3.71
N ASN A 194 -4.05 21.11 -4.57
CA ASN A 194 -4.21 21.88 -5.79
C ASN A 194 -5.21 21.18 -6.74
N PHE A 195 -5.15 19.87 -6.96
CA PHE A 195 -6.07 19.23 -7.91
C PHE A 195 -7.52 19.18 -7.42
N SER A 196 -7.72 19.15 -6.11
CA SER A 196 -9.05 19.09 -5.50
C SER A 196 -9.56 20.42 -4.99
N ASP A 197 -8.95 21.57 -5.31
CA ASP A 197 -9.32 22.86 -4.73
C ASP A 197 -10.81 23.22 -4.93
N ARG A 198 -11.48 23.60 -3.82
CA ARG A 198 -12.90 23.97 -3.75
C ARG A 198 -13.34 25.01 -4.80
N ARG A 199 -12.42 25.85 -5.29
CA ARG A 199 -12.73 26.92 -6.26
C ARG A 199 -13.13 26.39 -7.64
N TYR A 200 -12.71 25.18 -8.00
CA TYR A 200 -12.96 24.60 -9.31
C TYR A 200 -13.28 23.11 -9.30
N PHE A 201 -13.05 22.41 -8.19
CA PHE A 201 -13.39 21.00 -8.04
C PHE A 201 -14.69 20.85 -7.27
N ASP A 202 -15.78 20.65 -8.01
CA ASP A 202 -17.09 20.31 -7.45
C ASP A 202 -17.18 18.79 -7.24
N VAL A 203 -16.76 18.34 -6.06
CA VAL A 203 -16.86 16.93 -5.67
C VAL A 203 -18.30 16.44 -5.64
N ASP A 204 -19.26 17.33 -5.36
CA ASP A 204 -20.66 16.92 -5.25
C ASP A 204 -21.22 16.59 -6.62
N HIS A 205 -21.05 17.50 -7.58
CA HIS A 205 -21.42 17.29 -8.95
C HIS A 205 -20.71 16.07 -9.57
N LEU A 206 -19.41 15.88 -9.27
CA LEU A 206 -18.67 14.70 -9.72
C LEU A 206 -19.34 13.41 -9.25
N VAL A 207 -19.51 13.25 -7.93
CA VAL A 207 -20.04 12.02 -7.34
C VAL A 207 -21.48 11.77 -7.77
N ASP A 208 -22.31 12.82 -7.84
CA ASP A 208 -23.71 12.70 -8.28
C ASP A 208 -23.81 12.26 -9.75
N SER A 209 -22.82 12.61 -10.57
CA SER A 209 -22.75 12.24 -11.99
C SER A 209 -22.25 10.82 -12.22
N VAL A 210 -21.20 10.39 -11.52
CA VAL A 210 -20.50 9.11 -11.81
C VAL A 210 -20.88 7.98 -10.86
N GLY A 211 -21.43 8.30 -9.69
CA GLY A 211 -21.67 7.33 -8.62
C GLY A 211 -20.35 6.87 -7.99
N ASN A 212 -19.68 5.88 -8.58
CA ASN A 212 -18.34 5.47 -8.15
C ASN A 212 -17.29 6.29 -8.90
N VAL A 213 -16.29 6.80 -8.18
CA VAL A 213 -15.19 7.54 -8.80
C VAL A 213 -14.34 6.58 -9.64
N PRO A 214 -14.17 6.82 -10.95
CA PRO A 214 -13.48 5.90 -11.83
C PRO A 214 -12.00 5.71 -11.46
N PRO A 215 -11.44 4.50 -11.63
CA PRO A 215 -10.04 4.23 -11.30
C PRO A 215 -9.07 5.07 -12.13
N GLU A 216 -9.43 5.47 -13.35
CA GLU A 216 -8.59 6.31 -14.22
C GLU A 216 -8.38 7.70 -13.63
N MET A 217 -9.39 8.25 -12.96
CA MET A 217 -9.27 9.54 -12.26
C MET A 217 -8.32 9.42 -11.07
N ILE A 218 -8.46 8.34 -10.29
CA ILE A 218 -7.59 8.04 -9.15
C ILE A 218 -6.14 7.86 -9.62
N LEU A 219 -5.91 7.02 -10.63
CA LEU A 219 -4.59 6.79 -11.21
C LEU A 219 -3.97 8.09 -11.72
N SER A 220 -4.73 8.89 -12.48
CA SER A 220 -4.26 10.19 -12.99
C SER A 220 -3.81 11.10 -11.86
N SER A 221 -4.53 11.13 -10.74
CA SER A 221 -4.15 11.95 -9.58
C SER A 221 -2.79 11.55 -8.98
N PHE A 222 -2.47 10.24 -8.94
CA PHE A 222 -1.17 9.74 -8.49
C PHE A 222 -0.06 10.01 -9.51
N GLU A 223 -0.32 9.83 -10.81
CA GLU A 223 0.69 10.10 -11.86
C GLU A 223 1.10 11.57 -11.91
N MET A 224 0.16 12.48 -11.65
CA MET A 224 0.42 13.92 -11.60
C MET A 224 1.35 14.34 -10.44
N LEU A 225 1.52 13.50 -9.41
CA LEU A 225 2.48 13.78 -8.32
C LEU A 225 3.92 13.72 -8.78
N ARG A 226 4.21 12.89 -9.79
CA ARG A 226 5.52 12.78 -10.42
C ARG A 226 5.33 12.71 -11.93
N PRO A 227 5.10 13.86 -12.59
CA PRO A 227 4.96 13.91 -14.03
C PRO A 227 6.17 13.26 -14.72
N ALA A 228 5.92 12.59 -15.85
CA ALA A 228 6.92 11.83 -16.59
C ALA A 228 7.57 10.65 -15.85
N SER A 229 7.17 10.32 -14.61
CA SER A 229 7.71 9.14 -13.90
C SER A 229 7.48 7.84 -14.65
N ARG A 230 6.32 7.67 -15.30
CA ARG A 230 6.03 6.52 -16.17
C ARG A 230 6.97 6.47 -17.38
N ALA A 231 7.18 7.60 -18.06
CA ALA A 231 8.10 7.68 -19.20
C ALA A 231 9.55 7.42 -18.77
N ALA A 232 10.00 8.02 -17.66
CA ALA A 232 11.31 7.76 -17.08
C ALA A 232 11.47 6.29 -16.66
N GLY A 233 10.43 5.68 -16.10
CA GLY A 233 10.39 4.25 -15.77
C GLY A 233 10.54 3.37 -17.01
N GLN A 234 9.88 3.70 -18.12
CA GLN A 234 10.02 2.99 -19.38
C GLN A 234 11.44 3.13 -19.97
N VAL A 235 12.05 4.31 -19.88
CA VAL A 235 13.44 4.51 -20.28
C VAL A 235 14.38 3.67 -19.41
N GLN A 236 14.22 3.71 -18.08
CA GLN A 236 15.00 2.90 -17.15
C GLN A 236 14.82 1.40 -17.40
N LEU A 237 13.60 0.95 -17.70
CA LEU A 237 13.33 -0.42 -18.12
C LEU A 237 14.13 -0.75 -19.36
N TRP A 238 14.10 0.08 -20.41
CA TRP A 238 14.84 -0.20 -21.63
C TRP A 238 16.36 -0.25 -21.40
N GLU A 239 16.89 0.64 -20.57
CA GLU A 239 18.31 0.68 -20.24
C GLU A 239 18.76 -0.55 -19.44
N ASN A 240 17.87 -1.10 -18.60
CA ASN A 240 18.15 -2.20 -17.67
C ASN A 240 17.46 -3.51 -18.06
N ILE A 241 16.91 -3.65 -19.27
CA ILE A 241 16.15 -4.85 -19.66
C ILE A 241 17.00 -6.13 -19.70
N TRP A 242 18.32 -5.97 -19.75
CA TRP A 242 19.29 -7.07 -19.67
C TRP A 242 19.43 -7.63 -18.24
N ASN A 243 18.91 -6.94 -17.23
CA ASN A 243 18.93 -7.35 -15.83
C ASN A 243 17.58 -7.97 -15.44
N ASP A 244 17.53 -9.30 -15.37
CA ASP A 244 16.32 -10.06 -15.05
C ASP A 244 15.70 -9.67 -13.69
N GLU A 245 16.51 -9.35 -12.69
CA GLU A 245 16.02 -8.94 -11.37
C GLU A 245 15.35 -7.55 -11.42
N PHE A 246 15.95 -6.62 -12.16
CA PHE A 246 15.38 -5.30 -12.39
C PHE A 246 14.06 -5.41 -13.16
N VAL A 247 14.04 -6.17 -14.25
CA VAL A 247 12.85 -6.38 -15.09
C VAL A 247 11.73 -7.03 -14.30
N LYS A 248 12.04 -8.06 -13.50
CA LYS A 248 11.07 -8.70 -12.61
C LYS A 248 10.50 -7.68 -11.64
N SER A 249 11.36 -6.91 -10.95
CA SER A 249 10.93 -5.87 -10.01
C SER A 249 10.04 -4.82 -10.66
N TYR A 250 10.44 -4.31 -11.82
CA TYR A 250 9.67 -3.35 -12.60
C TYR A 250 8.27 -3.88 -12.94
N ARG A 251 8.17 -5.10 -13.47
CA ARG A 251 6.88 -5.73 -13.81
C ARG A 251 5.95 -5.87 -12.61
N MET A 252 6.49 -6.26 -11.46
CA MET A 252 5.71 -6.42 -10.24
C MET A 252 5.08 -5.09 -9.81
N PHE A 253 5.89 -4.03 -9.75
CA PHE A 253 5.42 -2.71 -9.33
C PHE A 253 4.53 -2.01 -10.37
N ASP A 254 4.84 -2.13 -11.67
CA ASP A 254 3.99 -1.55 -12.74
C ASP A 254 2.62 -2.24 -12.79
N ARG A 255 2.57 -3.57 -12.65
CA ARG A 255 1.30 -4.31 -12.54
C ARG A 255 0.49 -3.85 -11.34
N TRP A 256 1.12 -3.71 -10.17
CA TRP A 256 0.43 -3.21 -8.97
C TRP A 256 -0.08 -1.78 -9.13
N ALA A 257 0.76 -0.88 -9.66
CA ALA A 257 0.41 0.53 -9.82
C ALA A 257 -0.77 0.72 -10.79
N THR A 258 -0.84 -0.10 -11.84
CA THR A 258 -1.92 -0.04 -12.84
C THR A 258 -3.21 -0.74 -12.40
N ASP A 259 -3.16 -1.59 -11.37
CA ASP A 259 -4.31 -2.24 -10.73
C ASP A 259 -4.93 -1.32 -9.66
N THR A 260 -5.31 -0.12 -10.10
CA THR A 260 -5.96 0.90 -9.28
C THR A 260 -7.47 0.64 -9.21
N LEU A 261 -8.05 0.73 -8.02
CA LEU A 261 -9.46 0.49 -7.75
C LEU A 261 -10.28 1.79 -7.86
N PRO A 262 -11.54 1.70 -8.34
CA PRO A 262 -12.50 2.78 -8.15
C PRO A 262 -12.82 2.97 -6.66
N LEU A 263 -13.30 4.15 -6.30
CA LEU A 263 -13.78 4.46 -4.95
C LEU A 263 -15.29 4.67 -4.95
N ALA A 264 -15.94 4.28 -3.85
CA ALA A 264 -17.34 4.63 -3.64
C ALA A 264 -17.50 6.15 -3.57
N GLY A 265 -18.59 6.65 -4.15
CA GLY A 265 -18.86 8.07 -4.31
C GLY A 265 -18.88 8.84 -3.00
N GLU A 266 -19.73 8.42 -2.07
CA GLU A 266 -19.89 9.10 -0.78
C GLU A 266 -18.60 9.05 0.05
N TYR A 267 -17.89 7.93 0.01
CA TYR A 267 -16.58 7.79 0.63
C TYR A 267 -15.56 8.79 0.07
N PHE A 268 -15.46 8.92 -1.26
CA PHE A 268 -14.60 9.92 -1.88
C PHE A 268 -15.02 11.36 -1.55
N ARG A 269 -16.33 11.62 -1.47
CA ARG A 269 -16.89 12.90 -1.04
C ARG A 269 -16.47 13.24 0.39
N ASN A 270 -16.54 12.29 1.32
CA ASN A 270 -16.08 12.46 2.70
C ASN A 270 -14.58 12.75 2.75
N ILE A 271 -13.75 11.96 2.06
CA ILE A 271 -12.30 12.19 2.01
C ILE A 271 -11.99 13.60 1.53
N THR A 272 -12.62 14.03 0.45
CA THR A 272 -12.38 15.36 -0.14
C THR A 272 -12.81 16.46 0.82
N LYS A 273 -14.03 16.39 1.36
CA LYS A 273 -14.56 17.46 2.22
C LYS A 273 -13.90 17.49 3.58
N ASP A 274 -13.87 16.37 4.28
CA ASP A 274 -13.47 16.29 5.68
C ASP A 274 -11.95 16.28 5.84
N LEU A 275 -11.23 15.65 4.91
CA LEU A 275 -9.77 15.50 5.02
C LEU A 275 -9.04 16.50 4.13
N MET A 276 -9.24 16.50 2.81
CA MET A 276 -8.49 17.43 1.93
C MET A 276 -8.80 18.88 2.30
N TRP A 277 -10.08 19.24 2.36
CA TRP A 277 -10.45 20.64 2.48
C TRP A 277 -10.46 21.16 3.92
N ASP A 278 -11.15 20.46 4.83
CA ASP A 278 -11.32 20.91 6.21
C ASP A 278 -10.24 20.37 7.17
N ASN A 279 -9.43 19.41 6.71
CA ASN A 279 -8.33 18.80 7.47
C ASN A 279 -8.75 18.38 8.89
N LYS A 280 -9.97 17.82 9.00
CA LYS A 280 -10.65 17.56 10.27
C LYS A 280 -9.88 16.60 11.16
N LEU A 281 -9.16 15.64 10.58
CA LEU A 281 -8.32 14.70 11.34
C LEU A 281 -7.18 15.43 12.08
N TYR A 282 -6.43 16.27 11.39
CA TYR A 282 -5.37 17.09 12.01
C TYR A 282 -5.93 18.04 13.09
N ASN A 283 -7.05 18.68 12.76
CA ASN A 283 -7.68 19.71 13.57
C ASN A 283 -8.43 19.14 14.80
N GLY A 284 -8.53 17.81 14.94
CA GLY A 284 -9.29 17.18 16.03
C GLY A 284 -10.81 17.40 15.92
N ALA A 285 -11.31 17.65 14.71
CA ALA A 285 -12.71 17.92 14.41
C ALA A 285 -13.36 16.78 13.59
N MET A 286 -12.67 15.66 13.43
CA MET A 286 -13.16 14.53 12.65
C MET A 286 -14.29 13.82 13.38
N SER A 287 -15.35 13.48 12.65
CA SER A 287 -16.45 12.66 13.13
C SER A 287 -16.83 11.64 12.07
N VAL A 288 -17.16 10.42 12.50
CA VAL A 288 -17.59 9.34 11.61
C VAL A 288 -18.90 8.77 12.15
N GLY A 289 -19.97 8.75 11.35
CA GLY A 289 -21.30 8.30 11.80
C GLY A 289 -21.80 9.02 13.07
N GLY A 290 -21.49 10.31 13.21
CA GLY A 290 -21.83 11.12 14.39
C GLY A 290 -20.97 10.89 15.64
N ARG A 291 -19.98 9.99 15.58
CA ARG A 291 -19.03 9.71 16.67
C ARG A 291 -17.75 10.51 16.48
N ALA A 292 -17.27 11.18 17.52
CA ALA A 292 -16.00 11.91 17.47
C ALA A 292 -14.82 10.94 17.26
N ALA A 293 -13.94 11.27 16.32
CA ALA A 293 -12.76 10.49 15.96
C ALA A 293 -11.49 11.28 16.34
N ASP A 294 -11.19 11.33 17.64
CA ASP A 294 -10.04 12.03 18.19
C ASP A 294 -8.85 11.07 18.42
N ILE A 295 -7.82 11.16 17.59
CA ILE A 295 -6.63 10.30 17.68
C ILE A 295 -5.86 10.46 19.01
N SER A 296 -6.12 11.51 19.78
CA SER A 296 -5.57 11.66 21.13
C SER A 296 -6.15 10.64 22.13
N GLN A 297 -7.24 9.95 21.77
CA GLN A 297 -7.82 8.86 22.55
C GLN A 297 -7.12 7.52 22.33
N ILE A 298 -6.28 7.38 21.30
CA ILE A 298 -5.53 6.15 21.04
C ILE A 298 -4.39 6.03 22.07
N LYS A 299 -4.50 5.07 23.00
CA LYS A 299 -3.54 4.85 24.09
C LYS A 299 -2.64 3.63 23.91
N VAL A 300 -2.92 2.79 22.93
CA VAL A 300 -2.14 1.57 22.63
C VAL A 300 -0.73 1.91 22.12
N PRO A 301 0.25 1.01 22.24
CA PRO A 301 1.54 1.17 21.59
C PRO A 301 1.41 1.46 20.09
N ILE A 302 2.17 2.44 19.61
CA ILE A 302 2.15 2.85 18.21
C ILE A 302 3.53 2.91 17.58
N LEU A 303 3.66 2.31 16.40
CA LEU A 303 4.83 2.45 15.52
C LEU A 303 4.43 3.17 14.23
N HIS A 304 5.07 4.28 13.92
CA HIS A 304 4.87 5.03 12.69
C HIS A 304 6.09 4.89 11.79
N ALA A 305 5.93 4.27 10.62
CA ALA A 305 7.00 4.19 9.62
C ALA A 305 6.73 5.17 8.47
N VAL A 306 7.72 6.01 8.18
CA VAL A 306 7.67 7.05 7.16
C VAL A 306 8.89 6.96 6.24
N ALA A 307 8.74 7.47 5.02
CA ALA A 307 9.80 7.46 4.01
C ALA A 307 10.27 8.88 3.67
N GLU A 308 11.60 9.06 3.59
CA GLU A 308 12.25 10.38 3.43
C GLU A 308 11.90 11.07 2.09
N HIS A 309 11.68 10.28 1.04
CA HIS A 309 11.38 10.75 -0.31
C HIS A 309 9.99 10.27 -0.77
N ASP A 310 9.04 10.20 0.16
CA ASP A 310 7.65 9.94 -0.18
C ASP A 310 7.02 11.15 -0.88
N HIS A 311 6.55 10.95 -2.11
CA HIS A 311 5.88 11.99 -2.89
C HIS A 311 4.35 11.87 -2.83
N ILE A 312 3.83 10.74 -2.34
CA ILE A 312 2.40 10.49 -2.16
C ILE A 312 1.97 11.05 -0.81
N VAL A 313 2.70 10.67 0.24
CA VAL A 313 2.51 11.16 1.61
C VAL A 313 3.82 11.78 2.07
N PRO A 314 4.08 13.06 1.73
CA PRO A 314 5.27 13.76 2.20
C PRO A 314 5.38 13.69 3.72
N TYR A 315 6.61 13.66 4.25
CA TYR A 315 6.81 13.57 5.70
C TYR A 315 6.04 14.65 6.48
N GLU A 316 5.95 15.88 5.95
CA GLU A 316 5.18 16.97 6.56
C GLU A 316 3.69 16.62 6.76
N ALA A 317 3.10 15.82 5.89
CA ALA A 317 1.72 15.33 6.03
C ALA A 317 1.56 14.28 7.13
N ALA A 318 2.63 13.55 7.47
CA ALA A 318 2.59 12.41 8.39
C ALA A 318 3.18 12.72 9.78
N ARG A 319 4.18 13.62 9.86
CA ARG A 319 5.02 13.86 11.06
C ARG A 319 4.26 14.26 12.33
N HIS A 320 3.03 14.73 12.17
CA HIS A 320 2.22 15.18 13.29
C HIS A 320 1.50 14.03 14.01
N LEU A 321 1.55 12.80 13.47
CA LEU A 321 0.91 11.63 14.07
C LEU A 321 1.38 11.37 15.51
N ILE A 322 2.69 11.19 15.68
CA ILE A 322 3.31 10.84 16.97
C ILE A 322 3.13 11.94 18.04
N PRO A 323 3.22 13.23 17.71
CA PRO A 323 2.88 14.30 18.66
C PRO A 323 1.39 14.34 19.06
N LYS A 324 0.45 13.98 18.17
CA LYS A 324 -0.99 14.12 18.42
C LYS A 324 -1.67 12.89 19.01
N VAL A 325 -1.09 11.70 18.82
CA VAL A 325 -1.61 10.46 19.38
C VAL A 325 -1.46 10.45 20.91
N GLY A 326 -2.44 9.85 21.58
CA GLY A 326 -2.51 9.80 23.04
C GLY A 326 -1.59 8.79 23.72
N SER A 327 -0.89 7.97 22.95
CA SER A 327 -0.10 6.85 23.45
C SER A 327 1.14 7.31 24.20
N ALA A 328 1.45 6.59 25.28
CA ALA A 328 2.70 6.77 26.02
C ALA A 328 3.86 5.98 25.40
N ASP A 329 3.57 4.88 24.70
CA ASP A 329 4.56 4.05 24.00
C ASP A 329 4.45 4.32 22.49
N LYS A 330 5.30 5.22 21.99
CA LYS A 330 5.24 5.69 20.62
C LYS A 330 6.63 5.76 20.00
N GLU A 331 6.75 5.22 18.81
CA GLU A 331 8.00 5.19 18.05
C GLU A 331 7.78 5.64 16.61
N GLU A 332 8.68 6.45 16.08
CA GLU A 332 8.73 6.80 14.65
C GLU A 332 10.01 6.24 14.02
N VAL A 333 9.86 5.62 12.85
CA VAL A 333 10.98 5.11 12.06
C VAL A 333 10.96 5.78 10.69
N MET A 334 11.99 6.58 10.42
CA MET A 334 12.22 7.17 9.12
C MET A 334 13.20 6.30 8.32
N LEU A 335 12.81 5.93 7.09
CA LEU A 335 13.67 5.18 6.18
C LEU A 335 13.89 5.94 4.87
N LYS A 336 15.10 5.77 4.31
CA LYS A 336 15.40 6.24 2.95
C LYS A 336 14.54 5.50 1.94
N GLY A 337 13.92 6.22 1.00
CA GLY A 337 13.06 5.64 -0.03
C GLY A 337 11.81 6.48 -0.27
N GLY A 338 10.95 6.01 -1.16
CA GLY A 338 9.60 6.54 -1.35
C GLY A 338 8.51 5.60 -0.82
N HIS A 339 7.26 5.99 -1.05
CA HIS A 339 6.04 5.37 -0.49
C HIS A 339 6.06 3.83 -0.48
N VAL A 340 6.16 3.23 -1.67
CA VAL A 340 6.09 1.77 -1.85
C VAL A 340 7.38 1.10 -1.36
N SER A 341 8.53 1.72 -1.60
CA SER A 341 9.83 1.14 -1.21
C SER A 341 10.05 1.05 0.31
N LEU A 342 9.19 1.72 1.09
CA LEU A 342 9.15 1.59 2.53
C LEU A 342 8.77 0.16 2.94
N VAL A 343 7.74 -0.39 2.30
CA VAL A 343 7.14 -1.69 2.67
C VAL A 343 7.56 -2.83 1.75
N ALA A 344 7.97 -2.53 0.52
CA ALA A 344 8.37 -3.53 -0.48
C ALA A 344 9.76 -3.23 -1.07
N GLY A 345 10.43 -4.27 -1.54
CA GLY A 345 11.76 -4.19 -2.14
C GLY A 345 12.91 -4.29 -1.13
N ALA A 346 14.14 -4.22 -1.65
CA ALA A 346 15.35 -4.59 -0.90
C ALA A 346 15.58 -3.78 0.39
N ASN A 347 15.20 -2.49 0.41
CA ASN A 347 15.37 -1.66 1.59
C ASN A 347 14.38 -2.02 2.70
N ALA A 348 13.13 -2.33 2.35
CA ALA A 348 12.11 -2.80 3.29
C ALA A 348 12.55 -4.11 3.96
N ILE A 349 13.00 -5.09 3.16
CA ILE A 349 13.48 -6.40 3.62
C ILE A 349 14.64 -6.26 4.61
N LYS A 350 15.59 -5.37 4.33
CA LYS A 350 16.81 -5.21 5.13
C LYS A 350 16.64 -4.30 6.35
N ARG A 351 15.61 -3.45 6.38
CA ARG A 351 15.46 -2.40 7.41
C ARG A 351 14.10 -2.39 8.08
N LEU A 352 13.02 -2.16 7.33
CA LEU A 352 11.69 -2.04 7.92
C LEU A 352 11.26 -3.34 8.59
N TRP A 353 11.32 -4.46 7.86
CA TRP A 353 10.74 -5.72 8.33
C TRP A 353 11.43 -6.24 9.61
N PRO A 354 12.78 -6.26 9.72
CA PRO A 354 13.44 -6.65 10.96
C PRO A 354 13.17 -5.68 12.12
N LYS A 355 13.05 -4.37 11.83
CA LYS A 355 12.72 -3.36 12.84
C LYS A 355 11.31 -3.56 13.39
N LEU A 356 10.35 -3.83 12.50
CA LEU A 356 8.98 -4.14 12.86
C LEU A 356 8.90 -5.43 13.68
N ASP A 357 9.56 -6.51 13.24
CA ASP A 357 9.61 -7.78 13.96
C ASP A 357 10.13 -7.59 15.39
N SER A 358 11.25 -6.87 15.55
CA SER A 358 11.78 -6.54 16.86
C SER A 358 10.82 -5.73 17.74
N TRP A 359 9.98 -4.88 17.14
CA TRP A 359 9.00 -4.09 17.88
C TRP A 359 7.76 -4.91 18.26
N LEU A 360 7.30 -5.78 17.35
CA LEU A 360 6.13 -6.64 17.51
C LEU A 360 6.36 -7.81 18.46
N ALA A 361 7.53 -8.45 18.41
CA ALA A 361 7.83 -9.65 19.18
C ALA A 361 7.62 -9.44 20.69
N GLY A 362 8.04 -8.27 21.21
CA GLY A 362 7.84 -7.91 22.62
C GLY A 362 6.41 -7.49 23.00
N ARG A 363 5.50 -7.39 22.02
CA ARG A 363 4.12 -6.89 22.19
C ARG A 363 3.05 -7.85 21.67
N SER A 364 3.45 -9.04 21.23
CA SER A 364 2.57 -10.06 20.64
C SER A 364 2.45 -11.33 21.52
N THR A 365 2.90 -11.26 22.78
CA THR A 365 2.84 -12.37 23.74
C THR A 365 1.48 -12.53 24.43
#